data_AF-A0A9W8R0C5-F1
#
_entry.id   AF-A0A9W8R0C5-F1
#
_cell.length_a   1.000
_cell.length_b   1.000
_cell.length_c   1.000
_cell.angle_alpha   90.00
_cell.angle_beta   90.00
_cell.angle_gamma   90.00
#
_symmetry.space_group_name_H-M   'P 1'
#
loop_
_entity.id
_entity.type
_entity.pdbx_description
1 polymer ?
#
loop_
_entity_poly.entity_id
_entity_poly.type
_entity_poly.pdbx_seq_one_letter_code
_entity_poly.pdbx_strand_id
1 'polypeptide(L)'
;MSSKEQEEIPLNPDADGDLSSETDGESFHYVPPRRRRLNPCRCFGWALALTTLIVVSGIAGAWISMAFLNIDQNCAAHTTQWSPLLDDVAITYKTVEFDGKFMNENVFRRNASPEVDAAWESLGVDARPGVISYEDGIASGLDRSFVQRNPKYGGGFIVNVEGMHHLHCLVWLLLLLTTRQQLTMTRTLFASLCGTTTTITRR
;
A
#
# COMPACT_ATOMS: atom_id res chain seq x y z
N MET A 1 78.54 -32.90 3.40
CA MET A 1 79.87 -33.24 3.96
C MET A 1 80.93 -32.68 3.03
N SER A 2 81.77 -31.76 3.54
CA SER A 2 83.13 -31.43 3.07
C SER A 2 83.29 -30.89 1.63
N SER A 3 84.14 -29.92 1.28
CA SER A 3 84.98 -28.90 1.93
C SER A 3 85.72 -28.19 0.78
N LYS A 4 86.02 -26.90 0.97
CA LYS A 4 87.23 -26.15 0.56
C LYS A 4 87.61 -26.06 -0.93
N GLU A 5 87.93 -24.85 -1.37
CA GLU A 5 89.34 -24.47 -1.56
C GLU A 5 89.52 -22.94 -1.52
N GLN A 6 90.45 -22.50 -0.66
CA GLN A 6 91.00 -21.14 -0.61
C GLN A 6 92.20 -21.10 -1.55
N GLU A 7 92.32 -20.04 -2.35
CA GLU A 7 93.58 -19.68 -3.00
C GLU A 7 94.09 -18.36 -2.40
N GLU A 8 95.21 -18.48 -1.71
CA GLU A 8 95.98 -17.42 -1.09
C GLU A 8 97.28 -17.29 -1.92
N ILE A 9 97.61 -16.09 -2.39
CA ILE A 9 98.94 -15.78 -2.94
C ILE A 9 99.48 -14.54 -2.20
N PRO A 10 100.75 -14.55 -1.76
CA PRO A 10 101.18 -13.75 -0.63
C PRO A 10 102.20 -12.65 -0.97
N LEU A 11 102.42 -11.80 0.05
CA LEU A 11 103.57 -10.94 0.33
C LEU A 11 103.83 -9.70 -0.56
N ASN A 12 103.83 -8.52 0.07
CA ASN A 12 105.10 -7.97 0.55
C ASN A 12 104.87 -6.98 1.73
N PRO A 13 105.82 -6.88 2.69
CA PRO A 13 105.63 -6.23 3.98
C PRO A 13 106.25 -4.81 4.01
N ASP A 14 105.81 -4.06 5.02
CA ASP A 14 106.51 -2.97 5.71
C ASP A 14 106.87 -1.70 4.91
N ALA A 15 106.04 -0.68 5.11
CA ALA A 15 106.47 0.72 5.12
C ALA A 15 105.65 1.49 6.16
N ASP A 16 106.13 1.40 7.38
CA ASP A 16 105.84 2.18 8.57
C ASP A 16 105.94 3.69 8.32
N GLY A 17 104.95 4.45 8.79
CA GLY A 17 104.87 5.91 8.64
C GLY A 17 103.61 6.50 9.27
N ASP A 18 103.71 6.79 10.57
CA ASP A 18 102.82 7.56 11.45
C ASP A 18 102.14 8.80 10.83
N LEU A 19 100.81 8.96 10.98
CA LEU A 19 100.14 10.13 11.58
C LEU A 19 98.59 10.00 11.59
N SER A 20 98.00 10.20 12.77
CA SER A 20 96.59 10.22 13.20
C SER A 20 95.51 10.88 12.32
N SER A 21 94.33 10.25 12.21
CA SER A 21 92.98 10.87 12.12
C SER A 21 91.91 9.75 12.15
N GLU A 22 91.32 9.48 13.32
CA GLU A 22 89.95 9.85 13.70
C GLU A 22 88.81 8.97 13.11
N THR A 23 88.27 8.16 14.01
CA THR A 23 86.84 7.85 14.21
C THR A 23 86.12 6.91 13.23
N ASP A 24 86.04 5.66 13.68
CA ASP A 24 84.92 4.74 13.48
C ASP A 24 83.57 5.38 13.85
N GLY A 25 82.54 5.10 13.04
CA GLY A 25 81.15 5.31 13.43
C GLY A 25 80.25 5.73 12.27
N GLU A 26 79.98 4.82 11.34
CA GLU A 26 78.90 5.01 10.35
C GLU A 26 77.56 5.07 11.10
N SER A 27 77.10 6.29 11.38
CA SER A 27 75.89 6.58 12.15
C SER A 27 74.67 6.15 11.35
N PHE A 28 74.01 5.08 11.80
CA PHE A 28 72.72 4.65 11.27
C PHE A 28 71.69 5.77 11.52
N HIS A 29 71.43 6.59 10.50
CA HIS A 29 70.43 7.65 10.56
C HIS A 29 69.03 7.03 10.70
N TYR A 30 68.52 6.95 11.93
CA TYR A 30 67.11 6.63 12.18
C TYR A 30 66.24 7.78 11.67
N VAL A 31 65.56 7.57 10.53
CA VAL A 31 64.50 8.47 10.06
C VAL A 31 63.23 8.13 10.85
N PRO A 32 62.73 9.01 11.73
CA PRO A 32 61.52 8.71 12.48
C PRO A 32 60.36 8.51 11.49
N PRO A 33 59.46 7.53 11.71
CA PRO A 33 58.28 7.41 10.88
C PRO A 33 57.50 8.72 10.98
N ARG A 34 57.33 9.40 9.84
CA ARG A 34 56.57 10.63 9.73
C ARG A 34 55.13 10.31 10.11
N ARG A 35 54.77 10.47 11.40
CA ARG A 35 53.38 10.36 11.86
C ARG A 35 52.57 11.37 11.04
N ARG A 36 51.86 10.89 10.02
CA ARG A 36 50.81 11.67 9.36
C ARG A 36 49.79 11.96 10.43
N ARG A 37 49.85 13.16 11.00
CA ARG A 37 48.75 13.70 11.79
C ARG A 37 47.58 13.80 10.81
N LEU A 38 46.70 12.80 10.80
CA LEU A 38 45.39 12.99 10.21
C LEU A 38 44.76 14.13 11.02
N ASN A 39 44.50 15.25 10.34
CA ASN A 39 43.88 16.40 10.98
C ASN A 39 42.46 15.98 11.39
N PRO A 40 42.15 15.85 12.69
CA PRO A 40 40.86 15.35 13.15
C PRO A 40 39.70 16.21 12.62
N CYS A 41 39.92 17.51 12.42
CA CYS A 41 38.97 18.42 11.79
C CYS A 41 38.65 18.09 10.32
N ARG A 42 39.61 17.54 9.55
CA ARG A 42 39.36 17.14 8.15
C ARG A 42 38.54 15.86 8.09
N CYS A 43 38.83 14.88 8.94
CA CYS A 43 38.03 13.65 9.03
C CYS A 43 36.61 13.93 9.52
N PHE A 44 36.46 14.83 10.50
CA PHE A 44 35.15 15.26 10.99
C PHE A 44 34.35 16.01 9.92
N GLY A 45 34.99 16.88 9.13
CA GLY A 45 34.35 17.55 8.01
C GLY A 45 33.86 16.58 6.91
N TRP A 46 34.67 15.59 6.56
CA TRP A 46 34.26 14.54 5.61
C TRP A 46 33.16 13.64 6.17
N ALA A 47 33.22 13.27 7.46
CA ALA A 47 32.17 12.50 8.11
C ALA A 47 30.84 13.26 8.10
N LEU A 48 30.85 14.56 8.44
CA LEU A 48 29.66 15.40 8.36
C LEU A 48 29.13 15.50 6.93
N ALA A 49 29.99 15.73 5.93
CA ALA A 49 29.57 15.79 4.53
C ALA A 49 28.95 14.48 4.02
N LEU A 50 29.47 13.33 4.43
CA LEU A 50 28.89 12.03 4.08
C LEU A 50 27.54 11.82 4.77
N THR A 51 27.43 12.20 6.05
CA THR A 51 26.15 12.10 6.76
C THR A 51 25.08 13.01 6.16
N THR A 52 25.42 14.24 5.76
CA THR A 52 24.46 15.14 5.12
C THR A 52 24.06 14.64 3.74
N LEU A 53 24.98 14.09 2.96
CA LEU A 53 24.67 13.47 1.66
C LEU A 53 23.68 12.31 1.81
N ILE A 54 23.89 11.42 2.79
CA ILE A 54 22.99 10.29 3.07
C ILE A 54 21.61 10.80 3.49
N VAL A 55 21.55 11.79 4.38
CA VAL A 55 20.27 12.36 4.85
C VAL A 55 19.52 13.02 3.69
N VAL A 56 20.19 13.82 2.87
CA VAL A 56 19.57 14.48 1.71
C VAL A 56 19.11 13.45 0.68
N SER A 57 19.90 12.40 0.41
CA SER A 57 19.49 11.30 -0.47
C SER A 57 18.28 10.56 0.08
N GLY A 58 18.22 10.31 1.38
CA GLY A 58 17.09 9.65 2.03
C GLY A 58 15.81 10.49 1.95
N ILE A 59 15.91 11.80 2.21
CA ILE A 59 14.79 12.73 2.12
C ILE A 59 14.30 12.85 0.67
N ALA A 60 15.21 12.99 -0.29
CA ALA A 60 14.86 13.04 -1.71
C ALA A 60 14.18 11.73 -2.17
N GLY A 61 14.71 10.58 -1.77
CA GLY A 61 14.11 9.28 -2.05
C GLY A 61 12.72 9.12 -1.43
N ALA A 62 12.53 9.58 -0.20
CA ALA A 62 11.22 9.57 0.47
C ALA A 62 10.21 10.52 -0.21
N TRP A 63 10.64 11.72 -0.61
CA TRP A 63 9.82 12.67 -1.35
C TRP A 63 9.38 12.13 -2.71
N ILE A 64 10.31 11.56 -3.47
CA ILE A 64 10.02 10.93 -4.77
C ILE A 64 9.07 9.75 -4.55
N SER A 65 9.33 8.90 -3.55
CA SER A 65 8.46 7.76 -3.26
C SER A 65 7.04 8.20 -2.88
N MET A 66 6.89 9.20 -2.02
CA MET A 66 5.56 9.72 -1.65
C MET A 66 4.86 10.47 -2.79
N ALA A 67 5.62 11.15 -3.66
CA ALA A 67 5.05 11.91 -4.77
C ALA A 67 4.62 11.03 -5.96
N PHE A 68 5.29 9.89 -6.17
CA PHE A 68 5.07 9.03 -7.34
C PHE A 68 4.38 7.70 -7.03
N LEU A 69 4.30 7.28 -5.76
CA LEU A 69 3.58 6.06 -5.41
C LEU A 69 2.12 6.39 -5.08
N ASN A 70 1.20 5.86 -5.89
CA ASN A 70 -0.21 5.76 -5.53
C ASN A 70 -0.37 4.68 -4.47
N ILE A 71 -0.04 5.02 -3.21
CA ILE A 71 -0.08 4.09 -2.07
C ILE A 71 -1.45 3.41 -2.00
N ASP A 72 -2.52 4.16 -2.19
CA ASP A 72 -3.89 3.65 -2.14
C ASP A 72 -4.15 2.58 -3.20
N GLN A 73 -3.70 2.78 -4.44
CA GLN A 73 -3.87 1.78 -5.49
C GLN A 73 -3.05 0.52 -5.23
N ASN A 74 -1.81 0.67 -4.78
CA ASN A 74 -0.98 -0.48 -4.41
C ASN A 74 -1.59 -1.24 -3.22
N CYS A 75 -2.10 -0.53 -2.21
CA CYS A 75 -2.78 -1.15 -1.08
C CYS A 75 -4.04 -1.89 -1.52
N ALA A 76 -4.85 -1.31 -2.41
CA ALA A 76 -6.03 -1.96 -2.96
C ALA A 76 -5.67 -3.25 -3.72
N ALA A 77 -4.65 -3.20 -4.58
CA ALA A 77 -4.17 -4.36 -5.34
C ALA A 77 -3.63 -5.49 -4.44
N HIS A 78 -3.11 -5.18 -3.26
CA HIS A 78 -2.62 -6.19 -2.31
C HIS A 78 -3.68 -6.73 -1.35
N THR A 79 -4.82 -6.04 -1.19
CA THR A 79 -5.87 -6.41 -0.22
C THR A 79 -7.12 -6.96 -0.87
N THR A 80 -7.22 -6.89 -2.20
CA THR A 80 -8.38 -7.35 -2.96
C THR A 80 -7.97 -8.37 -4.02
N GLN A 81 -8.93 -9.16 -4.49
CA GLN A 81 -8.72 -9.96 -5.70
C GLN A 81 -8.63 -9.03 -6.91
N TRP A 82 -7.83 -9.42 -7.90
CA TRP A 82 -7.72 -8.64 -9.12
C TRP A 82 -9.09 -8.51 -9.78
N SER A 83 -9.42 -7.28 -10.19
CA SER A 83 -10.63 -6.99 -10.95
C SER A 83 -10.41 -5.75 -11.82
N PRO A 84 -11.13 -5.59 -12.94
CA PRO A 84 -11.01 -4.42 -13.82
C PRO A 84 -11.29 -3.09 -13.11
N LEU A 85 -12.04 -3.13 -12.01
CA LEU A 85 -12.34 -1.93 -11.22
C LEU A 85 -11.09 -1.28 -10.62
N LEU A 86 -10.02 -2.04 -10.37
CA LEU A 86 -8.77 -1.49 -9.85
C LEU A 86 -8.05 -0.60 -10.88
N ASP A 87 -8.23 -0.88 -12.18
CA ASP A 87 -7.60 -0.14 -13.27
C ASP A 87 -8.46 1.07 -13.69
N ASP A 88 -9.79 0.92 -13.68
CA ASP A 88 -10.72 1.94 -14.14
C ASP A 88 -11.06 3.01 -13.09
N VAL A 89 -10.93 2.69 -11.80
CA VAL A 89 -11.36 3.58 -10.70
C VAL A 89 -10.18 3.96 -9.82
N ALA A 90 -9.99 5.27 -9.63
CA ALA A 90 -9.03 5.80 -8.68
C ALA A 90 -9.50 5.52 -7.23
N ILE A 91 -8.94 4.49 -6.60
CA ILE A 91 -9.24 4.15 -5.20
C ILE A 91 -8.48 5.12 -4.30
N THR A 92 -9.21 5.72 -3.37
CA THR A 92 -8.64 6.62 -2.36
C THR A 92 -9.14 6.22 -0.98
N TYR A 93 -8.21 6.05 -0.03
CA TYR A 93 -8.56 5.76 1.35
C TYR A 93 -8.67 7.05 2.15
N LYS A 94 -9.73 7.17 2.95
CA LYS A 94 -9.91 8.28 3.89
C LYS A 94 -10.23 7.72 5.25
N THR A 95 -9.55 8.23 6.27
CA THR A 95 -9.91 7.97 7.65
C THR A 95 -11.15 8.78 7.99
N VAL A 96 -12.22 8.11 8.35
CA VAL A 96 -13.46 8.71 8.84
C VAL A 96 -13.70 8.25 10.26
N GLU A 97 -14.06 9.17 11.15
CA GLU A 97 -14.49 8.83 12.50
C GLU A 97 -15.94 8.35 12.45
N PHE A 98 -16.20 7.16 12.98
CA PHE A 98 -17.53 6.58 13.01
C PHE A 98 -18.18 6.78 14.39
N ASP A 99 -19.39 7.35 14.43
CA ASP A 99 -20.17 7.39 15.68
C ASP A 99 -20.68 5.98 16.02
N GLY A 100 -19.98 5.32 16.95
CA GLY A 100 -20.30 3.98 17.42
C GLY A 100 -21.55 3.87 18.30
N LYS A 101 -22.34 4.93 18.49
CA LYS A 101 -23.59 4.89 19.25
C LYS A 101 -24.64 4.05 18.52
N PHE A 102 -24.64 2.76 18.81
CA PHE A 102 -25.54 1.79 18.18
C PHE A 102 -27.03 2.10 18.35
N MET A 103 -27.44 2.75 19.45
CA MET A 103 -28.85 3.03 19.73
C MET A 103 -29.38 4.30 19.05
N ASN A 104 -28.51 5.11 18.44
CA ASN A 104 -28.96 6.27 17.67
C ASN A 104 -29.36 5.83 16.26
N GLU A 105 -30.59 6.17 15.86
CA GLU A 105 -31.07 5.90 14.50
C GLU A 105 -30.40 6.84 13.49
N ASN A 106 -29.62 6.26 12.57
CA ASN A 106 -29.18 6.94 11.37
C ASN A 106 -30.29 6.93 10.30
N VAL A 107 -30.11 7.67 9.21
CA VAL A 107 -31.12 7.75 8.13
C VAL A 107 -31.52 6.35 7.60
N PHE A 108 -30.57 5.42 7.53
CA PHE A 108 -30.80 4.06 7.04
C PHE A 108 -31.62 3.16 8.00
N ARG A 109 -31.76 3.56 9.26
CA ARG A 109 -32.44 2.80 10.34
C ARG A 109 -33.77 3.40 10.76
N ARG A 110 -34.17 4.53 10.18
CA ARG A 110 -35.46 5.16 10.44
C ARG A 110 -36.59 4.36 9.79
N ASN A 111 -37.81 4.65 10.22
CA ASN A 111 -39.00 4.20 9.49
C ASN A 111 -38.97 4.68 8.05
N ALA A 112 -39.55 3.88 7.16
CA ALA A 112 -39.57 4.17 5.75
C ALA A 112 -40.19 5.54 5.44
N SER A 113 -39.47 6.30 4.63
CA SER A 113 -39.86 7.60 4.11
C SER A 113 -39.10 7.85 2.80
N PRO A 114 -39.53 8.82 1.98
CA PRO A 114 -38.81 9.17 0.76
C PRO A 114 -37.33 9.56 1.00
N GLU A 115 -37.02 10.11 2.18
CA GLU A 115 -35.64 10.43 2.58
C GLU A 115 -34.81 9.16 2.81
N VAL A 116 -35.40 8.16 3.47
CA VAL A 116 -34.75 6.86 3.71
C VAL A 116 -34.53 6.12 2.40
N ASP A 117 -35.54 6.11 1.53
CA ASP A 117 -35.45 5.48 0.20
C ASP A 117 -34.35 6.13 -0.64
N ALA A 118 -34.28 7.47 -0.68
CA ALA A 118 -33.22 8.20 -1.38
C ALA A 118 -31.83 7.94 -0.78
N ALA A 119 -31.73 7.81 0.55
CA ALA A 119 -30.46 7.46 1.19
C ALA A 119 -29.99 6.06 0.76
N TRP A 120 -30.88 5.06 0.74
CA TRP A 120 -30.56 3.72 0.23
C TRP A 120 -30.21 3.74 -1.26
N GLU A 121 -30.96 4.49 -2.08
CA GLU A 121 -30.67 4.66 -3.51
C GLU A 121 -29.26 5.26 -3.74
N SER A 122 -28.84 6.21 -2.90
CA SER A 122 -27.51 6.82 -2.98
C SER A 122 -26.36 5.84 -2.71
N LEU A 123 -26.62 4.74 -2.01
CA LEU A 123 -25.65 3.64 -1.83
C LEU A 123 -25.55 2.74 -3.07
N GLY A 124 -26.35 3.01 -4.11
CA GLY A 124 -26.34 2.30 -5.36
C GLY A 124 -27.09 0.97 -5.30
N VAL A 125 -28.06 0.80 -4.40
CA VAL A 125 -28.84 -0.45 -4.19
C VAL A 125 -29.49 -1.01 -5.46
N ASP A 126 -29.69 -0.17 -6.47
CA ASP A 126 -30.23 -0.50 -7.79
C ASP A 126 -29.16 -0.72 -8.87
N ALA A 127 -27.88 -0.89 -8.49
CA ALA A 127 -26.81 -1.15 -9.43
C ALA A 127 -27.07 -2.45 -10.18
N ARG A 128 -27.06 -2.35 -11.51
CA ARG A 128 -27.32 -3.47 -12.40
C ARG A 128 -26.06 -4.31 -12.59
N PRO A 129 -26.23 -5.60 -12.91
CA PRO A 129 -25.10 -6.42 -13.35
C PRO A 129 -24.36 -5.81 -14.52
N GLY A 130 -23.04 -5.77 -14.39
CA GLY A 130 -22.12 -5.37 -15.44
C GLY A 130 -21.79 -6.54 -16.36
N VAL A 131 -21.12 -6.21 -17.47
CA VAL A 131 -20.50 -7.21 -18.34
C VAL A 131 -19.05 -6.85 -18.52
N ILE A 132 -18.17 -7.80 -18.21
CA ILE A 132 -16.71 -7.67 -18.42
C ILE A 132 -16.28 -8.55 -19.59
N SER A 133 -15.14 -8.20 -20.16
CA SER A 133 -14.55 -8.96 -21.26
C SER A 133 -14.19 -10.38 -20.81
N TYR A 134 -13.92 -11.26 -21.78
CA TYR A 134 -13.45 -12.60 -21.47
C TYR A 134 -12.07 -12.59 -20.80
N GLU A 135 -11.15 -11.77 -21.30
CA GLU A 135 -9.79 -11.63 -20.74
C GLU A 135 -9.85 -11.20 -19.27
N ASP A 136 -10.64 -10.18 -18.97
CA ASP A 136 -10.84 -9.68 -17.61
C ASP A 136 -11.53 -10.71 -16.72
N GLY A 137 -12.52 -11.43 -17.24
CA GLY A 137 -13.18 -12.47 -16.47
C GLY A 137 -12.22 -13.58 -16.05
N ILE A 138 -11.40 -14.07 -16.98
CA ILE A 138 -10.40 -15.10 -16.69
C ILE A 138 -9.33 -14.57 -15.72
N ALA A 139 -8.85 -13.34 -15.91
CA ALA A 139 -7.89 -12.71 -15.01
C ALA A 139 -8.47 -12.49 -13.59
N SER A 140 -9.79 -12.30 -13.47
CA SER A 140 -10.51 -12.23 -12.20
C SER A 140 -10.84 -13.61 -11.59
N GLY A 141 -10.37 -14.70 -12.21
CA GLY A 141 -10.59 -16.07 -11.73
C GLY A 141 -11.92 -16.71 -12.16
N LEU A 142 -12.65 -16.11 -13.11
CA LEU A 142 -13.82 -16.74 -13.72
C LEU A 142 -13.38 -17.80 -14.73
N ASP A 143 -14.22 -18.80 -14.95
CA ASP A 143 -14.02 -19.84 -15.96
C ASP A 143 -15.24 -19.99 -16.89
N ARG A 144 -15.14 -20.88 -17.88
CA ARG A 144 -16.21 -21.10 -18.87
C ARG A 144 -17.49 -21.71 -18.31
N SER A 145 -17.49 -22.21 -17.07
CA SER A 145 -18.70 -22.71 -16.40
C SER A 145 -19.57 -21.57 -15.85
N PHE A 146 -19.01 -20.36 -15.69
CA PHE A 146 -19.75 -19.19 -15.25
C PHE A 146 -20.67 -18.64 -16.34
N VAL A 147 -21.69 -17.90 -15.90
CA VAL A 147 -22.71 -17.29 -16.76
C VAL A 147 -22.06 -16.30 -17.73
N GLN A 148 -22.29 -16.55 -19.01
CA GLN A 148 -21.76 -15.73 -20.10
C GLN A 148 -22.88 -15.17 -20.95
N ARG A 149 -22.67 -13.95 -21.43
CA ARG A 149 -23.55 -13.30 -22.41
C ARG A 149 -23.33 -13.91 -23.79
N ASN A 150 -24.41 -14.11 -24.53
CA ASN A 150 -24.30 -14.65 -25.89
C ASN A 150 -23.45 -13.70 -26.79
N PRO A 151 -22.52 -14.24 -27.60
CA PRO A 151 -21.65 -13.46 -28.49
C PRO A 151 -22.40 -12.50 -29.42
N LYS A 152 -23.62 -12.85 -29.87
CA LYS A 152 -24.47 -11.98 -30.71
C LYS A 152 -24.73 -10.62 -30.08
N TYR A 153 -24.73 -10.57 -28.75
CA TYR A 153 -24.97 -9.34 -28.00
C TYR A 153 -23.68 -8.70 -27.50
N GLY A 154 -22.49 -9.16 -27.86
CA GLY A 154 -21.21 -8.59 -27.38
C GLY A 154 -20.41 -9.49 -26.44
N GLY A 155 -20.91 -10.67 -26.08
CA GLY A 155 -20.15 -11.67 -25.31
C GLY A 155 -19.77 -11.22 -23.90
N GLY A 156 -18.91 -11.99 -23.24
CA GLY A 156 -18.32 -11.68 -21.95
C GLY A 156 -19.01 -12.33 -20.75
N PHE A 157 -18.49 -12.03 -19.57
CA PHE A 157 -19.01 -12.54 -18.30
C PHE A 157 -19.97 -11.54 -17.67
N ILE A 158 -21.09 -12.04 -17.16
CA ILE A 158 -22.02 -11.23 -16.38
C ILE A 158 -21.54 -11.21 -14.94
N VAL A 159 -21.27 -10.02 -14.40
CA VAL A 159 -20.68 -9.84 -13.08
C VAL A 159 -21.44 -8.82 -12.25
N ASN A 160 -21.38 -9.01 -10.93
CA ASN A 160 -21.92 -8.10 -9.93
C ASN A 160 -20.81 -7.72 -8.95
N VAL A 161 -20.88 -6.51 -8.39
CA VAL A 161 -20.04 -6.13 -7.26
C VAL A 161 -20.56 -6.84 -6.01
N GLU A 162 -19.69 -7.52 -5.25
CA GLU A 162 -20.08 -8.37 -4.13
C GLU A 162 -20.95 -7.65 -3.08
N GLY A 163 -20.61 -6.40 -2.74
CA GLY A 163 -21.38 -5.59 -1.80
C GLY A 163 -22.85 -5.38 -2.22
N MET A 164 -23.12 -5.35 -3.53
CA MET A 164 -24.47 -5.18 -4.07
C MET A 164 -25.38 -6.37 -3.77
N HIS A 165 -24.83 -7.58 -3.71
CA HIS A 165 -25.59 -8.77 -3.37
C HIS A 165 -26.10 -8.73 -1.91
N HIS A 166 -25.29 -8.19 -0.99
CA HIS A 166 -25.69 -8.02 0.41
C HIS A 166 -26.75 -6.94 0.59
N LEU A 167 -26.61 -5.81 -0.12
CA LEU A 167 -27.52 -4.67 -0.06
C LEU A 167 -28.92 -4.99 -0.62
N HIS A 168 -29.00 -5.77 -1.70
CA HIS A 168 -30.27 -6.17 -2.30
C HIS A 168 -31.17 -6.90 -1.30
N CYS A 169 -30.65 -7.86 -0.52
CA CYS A 169 -31.47 -8.59 0.45
C CYS A 169 -32.01 -7.69 1.57
N LEU A 170 -31.28 -6.63 1.94
CA LEU A 170 -31.67 -5.72 3.01
C LEU A 170 -32.76 -4.73 2.57
N VAL A 171 -32.64 -4.20 1.34
CA VAL A 171 -33.61 -3.23 0.79
C VAL A 171 -34.93 -3.87 0.43
N TRP A 172 -34.92 -5.09 -0.12
CA TRP A 172 -36.14 -5.76 -0.54
C TRP A 172 -37.04 -6.10 0.64
N LEU A 173 -36.45 -6.41 1.81
CA LEU A 173 -37.19 -6.55 3.04
C LEU A 173 -37.85 -5.23 3.47
N LEU A 174 -37.13 -4.11 3.38
CA LEU A 174 -37.66 -2.79 3.74
C LEU A 174 -38.83 -2.38 2.83
N LEU A 175 -38.68 -2.48 1.49
CA LEU A 175 -39.72 -2.12 0.51
C LEU A 175 -40.97 -3.02 0.59
N LEU A 176 -40.83 -4.30 0.93
CA LEU A 176 -41.99 -5.17 1.15
C LEU A 176 -42.76 -4.82 2.42
N LEU A 177 -42.08 -4.32 3.45
CA LEU A 177 -42.73 -3.83 4.65
C LEU A 177 -43.46 -2.51 4.40
N THR A 178 -42.92 -1.61 3.57
CA THR A 178 -43.60 -0.34 3.22
C THR A 178 -44.89 -0.56 2.44
N THR A 179 -44.85 -1.40 1.41
CA THR A 179 -46.05 -1.73 0.63
C THR A 179 -47.11 -2.38 1.50
N ARG A 180 -46.74 -3.29 2.41
CA ARG A 180 -47.67 -3.85 3.40
C ARG A 180 -48.22 -2.80 4.37
N GLN A 181 -47.39 -1.92 4.93
CA GLN A 181 -47.84 -0.89 5.87
C GLN A 181 -48.77 0.12 5.20
N GLN A 182 -48.43 0.60 3.99
CA GLN A 182 -49.26 1.50 3.20
C GLN A 182 -50.59 0.85 2.80
N LEU A 183 -50.59 -0.42 2.38
CA LEU A 183 -51.81 -1.19 2.10
C LEU A 183 -52.66 -1.39 3.36
N THR A 184 -52.04 -1.56 4.52
CA THR A 184 -52.76 -1.72 5.80
C THR A 184 -53.37 -0.39 6.24
N MET A 185 -52.63 0.72 6.11
CA MET A 185 -53.08 2.06 6.46
C MET A 185 -54.18 2.58 5.51
N THR A 186 -54.08 2.28 4.21
CA THR A 186 -55.16 2.58 3.25
C THR A 186 -56.40 1.73 3.51
N ARG A 187 -56.28 0.44 3.87
CA ARG A 187 -57.44 -0.39 4.25
C ARG A 187 -58.13 0.11 5.53
N THR A 188 -57.39 0.55 6.55
CA THR A 188 -57.99 1.12 7.76
C THR A 188 -58.63 2.48 7.51
N LEU A 189 -58.01 3.33 6.69
CA LEU A 189 -58.62 4.60 6.27
C LEU A 189 -59.87 4.38 5.42
N PHE A 190 -59.88 3.42 4.48
CA PHE A 190 -61.07 3.06 3.70
C PHE A 190 -62.17 2.48 4.59
N ALA A 191 -61.83 1.63 5.56
CA ALA A 191 -62.80 1.10 6.53
C ALA A 191 -63.38 2.21 7.44
N SER A 192 -62.57 3.20 7.83
CA SER A 192 -63.02 4.36 8.61
C SER A 192 -63.89 5.31 7.78
N LEU A 193 -63.59 5.49 6.49
CA LEU A 193 -64.39 6.31 5.57
C LEU A 193 -65.70 5.60 5.17
N CYS A 194 -65.69 4.27 5.06
CA CYS A 194 -66.86 3.46 4.75
C CYS A 194 -67.71 3.09 5.99
N GLY A 195 -67.26 3.45 7.19
CA GLY A 195 -67.91 3.14 8.47
C GLY A 195 -69.01 4.11 8.90
N THR A 196 -69.49 4.98 8.02
CA THR A 196 -70.64 5.84 8.33
C THR A 196 -71.92 5.21 7.79
N THR A 197 -72.82 4.78 8.70
CA THR A 197 -74.17 4.25 8.46
C THR A 197 -74.20 2.76 8.11
N THR A 198 -74.63 1.85 8.99
CA THR A 198 -76.05 1.58 9.24
C THR A 198 -76.23 0.78 10.53
N THR A 199 -76.86 1.40 11.53
CA THR A 199 -77.38 0.69 12.71
C THR A 199 -78.62 -0.10 12.28
N ILE A 200 -78.46 -1.39 11.98
CA ILE A 200 -79.61 -2.30 11.81
C ILE A 200 -80.00 -2.82 13.19
N THR A 201 -81.03 -2.21 13.77
CA THR A 201 -81.77 -2.75 14.92
C THR A 201 -82.58 -3.97 14.46
N ARG A 202 -82.18 -5.17 14.91
CA ARG A 202 -83.02 -6.36 14.81
C ARG A 202 -84.13 -6.28 15.86
N ARG A 203 -85.39 -6.30 15.40
CA ARG A 203 -86.55 -6.77 16.18
C ARG A 203 -86.65 -8.28 16.07
#